data_AF-A0A924MWU8-F1
#
_entry.id   AF-A0A924MWU8-F1
#
_cell.length_a   1.000
_cell.length_b   1.000
_cell.length_c   1.000
_cell.angle_alpha   90.00
_cell.angle_beta   90.00
_cell.angle_gamma   90.00
#
_symmetry.space_group_name_H-M   'P 1'
#
loop_
_entity.id
_entity.type
_entity.pdbx_description
1 polymer ?
#
loop_
_entity_poly.entity_id
_entity_poly.type
_entity_poly.pdbx_seq_one_letter_code
_entity_poly.pdbx_strand_id
1 'polypeptide(L)'
;MPSISTPAGDPAVTAVGGGNLVTTSSTTSLKSAYVRETAYNDPEAPYDPYGVGVNVSGGAWGAGGGVSVVFKKPLYQSLARTGSTWRTIPDVGMQVGGCPASAISCSADDSSVITAYGIGIGGDYYQLIGTSVASPEFVGALALFEQQLGKRNHRLGNANYYLYAVGALQTLAGGTHAPAWLQFYHRNNPGYNGVVYDDFPSYNYNYVYGNGSPDVRKLFGMTAYQAAGVPQTATNP
;
A
#
# COMPACT_ATOMS: atom_id res chain seq x y z
N MET A 1 -5.67 -23.57 0.39
CA MET A 1 -6.35 -22.73 -0.62
C MET A 1 -5.86 -21.31 -0.43
N PRO A 2 -5.16 -20.68 -1.37
CA PRO A 2 -4.89 -19.24 -1.28
C PRO A 2 -6.23 -18.52 -1.22
N SER A 3 -6.47 -17.78 -0.14
CA SER A 3 -7.70 -17.02 0.06
C SER A 3 -7.34 -15.58 0.41
N ILE A 4 -8.21 -14.65 0.05
CA ILE A 4 -8.05 -13.25 0.43
C ILE A 4 -8.70 -12.98 1.79
N SER A 5 -8.18 -12.00 2.53
CA SER A 5 -8.71 -11.65 3.85
C SER A 5 -10.05 -10.89 3.75
N THR A 6 -10.90 -11.07 4.77
CA THR A 6 -12.13 -10.27 4.98
C THR A 6 -11.87 -9.32 6.16
N PRO A 7 -12.23 -8.03 6.07
CA PRO A 7 -13.14 -7.41 5.09
C PRO A 7 -12.51 -6.90 3.78
N ALA A 8 -11.20 -7.01 3.58
CA ALA A 8 -10.52 -6.49 2.38
C ALA A 8 -11.09 -7.02 1.05
N GLY A 9 -11.60 -8.24 1.04
CA GLY A 9 -12.24 -8.84 -0.13
C GLY A 9 -13.60 -8.25 -0.52
N ASP A 10 -14.26 -7.48 0.34
CA ASP A 10 -15.54 -6.86 0.05
C ASP A 10 -15.39 -5.74 -1.00
N PRO A 11 -16.14 -5.74 -2.12
CA PRO A 11 -16.12 -4.67 -3.13
C PRO A 11 -16.48 -3.26 -2.61
N ALA A 12 -17.13 -3.16 -1.45
CA ALA A 12 -17.42 -1.89 -0.81
C ALA A 12 -16.23 -1.32 -0.01
N VAL A 13 -15.17 -2.10 0.20
CA VAL A 13 -13.96 -1.72 0.93
C VAL A 13 -12.83 -1.43 -0.07
N THR A 14 -12.07 -0.37 0.20
CA THR A 14 -10.78 -0.16 -0.48
C THR A 14 -9.71 -1.00 0.22
N ALA A 15 -9.25 -2.04 -0.43
CA ALA A 15 -8.19 -2.90 0.09
C ALA A 15 -6.82 -2.26 -0.16
N VAL A 16 -6.02 -2.17 0.90
CA VAL A 16 -4.68 -1.57 0.85
C VAL A 16 -3.64 -2.67 1.13
N GLY A 17 -2.80 -2.94 0.14
CA GLY A 17 -1.65 -3.84 0.26
C GLY A 17 -0.34 -3.05 0.19
N GLY A 18 0.66 -3.59 -0.50
CA GLY A 18 1.91 -2.90 -0.80
C GLY A 18 3.15 -3.70 -0.42
N GLY A 19 4.20 -3.00 0.00
CA GLY A 19 5.50 -3.60 0.27
C GLY A 19 6.43 -2.64 0.98
N ASN A 20 7.72 -2.71 0.71
CA ASN A 20 8.73 -1.89 1.36
C ASN A 20 8.98 -0.59 0.61
N LEU A 21 9.18 0.50 1.35
CA LEU A 21 9.45 1.85 0.85
C LEU A 21 10.89 2.25 1.17
N VAL A 22 11.63 2.62 0.13
CA VAL A 22 12.96 3.21 0.25
C VAL A 22 12.88 4.71 0.05
N THR A 23 13.43 5.46 1.00
CA THR A 23 13.51 6.92 0.94
C THR A 23 14.96 7.40 1.07
N THR A 24 15.22 8.64 0.64
CA THR A 24 16.48 9.31 0.95
C THR A 24 16.44 9.88 2.37
N SER A 25 17.62 9.94 3.00
CA SER A 25 17.83 10.65 4.24
C SER A 25 18.97 11.66 4.09
N SER A 26 18.83 12.85 4.66
CA SER A 26 19.89 13.84 4.76
C SER A 26 20.30 14.03 6.22
N THR A 27 21.60 13.96 6.52
CA THR A 27 22.10 14.23 7.89
C THR A 27 22.00 15.71 8.27
N THR A 28 21.84 16.60 7.29
CA THR A 28 21.77 18.05 7.48
C THR A 28 20.35 18.59 7.34
N SER A 29 19.35 17.74 7.08
CA SER A 29 17.96 18.15 6.89
C SER A 29 16.99 17.03 7.23
N LEU A 30 15.86 17.35 7.87
CA LEU A 30 14.76 16.41 8.11
C LEU A 30 13.92 16.12 6.84
N LYS A 31 14.49 16.37 5.66
CA LYS A 31 13.85 16.08 4.37
C LYS A 31 14.16 14.65 3.95
N SER A 32 13.12 13.94 3.52
CA SER A 32 13.20 12.68 2.81
C SER A 32 12.52 12.81 1.45
N ALA A 33 12.92 11.96 0.52
CA ALA A 33 12.27 11.84 -0.78
C ALA A 33 12.05 10.37 -1.12
N TYR A 34 10.96 10.10 -1.83
CA TYR A 34 10.70 8.79 -2.44
C TYR A 34 11.87 8.38 -3.35
N VAL A 35 12.34 7.14 -3.23
CA VAL A 35 13.32 6.55 -4.16
C VAL A 35 12.65 5.45 -4.98
N ARG A 36 12.12 4.43 -4.30
CA ARG A 36 11.49 3.26 -4.90
C ARG A 36 10.73 2.46 -3.87
N GLU A 37 9.94 1.50 -4.34
CA GLU A 37 9.28 0.50 -3.52
C GLU A 37 9.61 -0.91 -4.03
N THR A 38 9.50 -1.90 -3.17
CA THR A 38 9.71 -3.32 -3.52
C THR A 38 8.66 -4.20 -2.88
N ALA A 39 8.19 -5.18 -3.65
CA ALA A 39 7.45 -6.31 -3.10
C ALA A 39 8.47 -7.28 -2.47
N TYR A 40 8.45 -7.40 -1.15
CA TYR A 40 9.27 -8.41 -0.48
C TYR A 40 8.44 -9.09 0.59
N ASN A 41 8.74 -10.37 0.81
CA ASN A 41 8.18 -11.14 1.90
C ASN A 41 9.32 -11.67 2.77
N ASP A 42 9.22 -11.45 4.07
CA ASP A 42 10.16 -12.03 5.02
C ASP A 42 9.72 -13.46 5.34
N PRO A 43 10.53 -14.49 5.06
CA PRO A 43 10.19 -15.85 5.42
C PRO A 43 10.01 -15.97 6.94
N GLU A 44 8.92 -16.58 7.38
CA GLU A 44 8.59 -16.71 8.79
C GLU A 44 9.25 -17.98 9.38
N ALA A 45 9.86 -17.83 10.56
CA ALA A 45 10.43 -18.94 11.29
C ALA A 45 9.32 -19.95 11.70
N PRO A 46 9.55 -21.28 11.57
CA PRO A 46 8.57 -22.26 12.03
C PRO A 46 8.24 -22.10 13.52
N TYR A 47 6.97 -22.18 13.87
CA TYR A 47 6.50 -22.06 15.25
C TYR A 47 5.26 -22.94 15.49
N ASP A 48 4.96 -23.23 16.75
CA ASP A 48 3.74 -23.94 17.15
C ASP A 48 2.69 -22.93 17.66
N PRO A 49 1.71 -22.54 16.81
CA PRO A 49 0.73 -21.52 17.17
C PRO A 49 -0.19 -21.95 18.32
N TYR A 50 -0.31 -23.26 18.60
CA TYR A 50 -1.25 -23.79 19.58
C TYR A 50 -0.56 -24.46 20.78
N GLY A 51 0.77 -24.60 20.76
CA GLY A 51 1.55 -25.25 21.81
C GLY A 51 1.24 -26.74 21.98
N VAL A 52 0.80 -27.41 20.91
CA VAL A 52 0.37 -28.82 20.91
C VAL A 52 1.43 -29.79 20.39
N GLY A 53 2.67 -29.33 20.21
CA GLY A 53 3.80 -30.08 19.66
C GLY A 53 3.83 -30.14 18.13
N VAL A 54 3.12 -29.24 17.44
CA VAL A 54 3.03 -29.22 15.97
C VAL A 54 3.46 -27.86 15.43
N ASN A 55 4.63 -27.83 14.79
CA ASN A 55 5.10 -26.62 14.12
C ASN A 55 4.38 -26.43 12.77
N VAL A 56 3.94 -25.21 12.51
CA VAL A 56 3.60 -24.74 11.16
C VAL A 56 4.84 -24.10 10.53
N SER A 57 4.98 -24.25 9.22
CA SER A 57 6.12 -23.72 8.45
C SER A 57 5.69 -23.28 7.05
N GLY A 58 6.57 -22.56 6.35
CA GLY A 58 6.28 -22.01 5.02
C GLY A 58 5.45 -20.71 5.06
N GLY A 59 5.29 -20.12 6.24
CA GLY A 59 4.72 -18.78 6.40
C GLY A 59 5.67 -17.69 5.90
N ALA A 60 5.12 -16.52 5.63
CA ALA A 60 5.88 -15.33 5.30
C ALA A 60 5.13 -14.08 5.75
N TRP A 61 5.89 -13.07 6.16
CA TRP A 61 5.40 -11.72 6.39
C TRP A 61 5.43 -10.97 5.07
N GLY A 62 4.26 -10.77 4.49
CA GLY A 62 4.11 -10.05 3.23
C GLY A 62 2.69 -9.51 3.08
N ALA A 63 2.51 -8.60 2.13
CA ALA A 63 1.18 -8.06 1.86
C ALA A 63 0.26 -9.13 1.26
N GLY A 64 -0.88 -9.35 1.92
CA GLY A 64 -1.93 -10.24 1.41
C GLY A 64 -2.55 -9.70 0.13
N GLY A 65 -2.86 -10.61 -0.79
CA GLY A 65 -3.36 -10.25 -2.12
C GLY A 65 -3.85 -11.46 -2.91
N GLY A 66 -4.67 -11.24 -3.94
CA GLY A 66 -5.16 -12.31 -4.80
C GLY A 66 -6.63 -12.18 -5.19
N VAL A 67 -7.26 -13.34 -5.40
CA VAL A 67 -8.60 -13.46 -6.00
C VAL A 67 -9.61 -13.92 -4.95
N SER A 68 -10.75 -13.24 -4.88
CA SER A 68 -11.89 -13.66 -4.05
C SER A 68 -12.55 -14.91 -4.59
N VAL A 69 -12.93 -15.82 -3.69
CA VAL A 69 -13.80 -16.96 -3.98
C VAL A 69 -15.28 -16.67 -3.69
N VAL A 70 -15.58 -15.47 -3.15
CA VAL A 70 -16.92 -15.08 -2.69
C VAL A 70 -17.51 -13.96 -3.54
N PHE A 71 -16.75 -12.88 -3.75
CA PHE A 71 -17.26 -11.67 -4.37
C PHE A 71 -16.93 -11.62 -5.86
N LYS A 72 -17.95 -11.42 -6.69
CA LYS A 72 -17.78 -11.20 -8.14
C LYS A 72 -16.96 -9.94 -8.40
N LYS A 73 -16.32 -9.89 -9.57
CA LYS A 73 -15.59 -8.70 -10.03
C LYS A 73 -16.55 -7.51 -10.08
N PRO A 74 -16.32 -6.45 -9.30
CA PRO A 74 -17.13 -5.25 -9.36
C PRO A 74 -16.81 -4.44 -10.63
N LEU A 75 -17.75 -3.61 -11.05
CA LEU A 75 -17.68 -2.90 -12.33
C LEU A 75 -16.40 -2.05 -12.47
N TYR A 76 -15.96 -1.37 -11.40
CA TYR A 76 -14.75 -0.55 -11.44
C TYR A 76 -13.48 -1.35 -11.78
N GLN A 77 -13.40 -2.63 -11.41
CA GLN A 77 -12.25 -3.47 -11.76
C GLN A 77 -12.23 -3.87 -13.25
N SER A 78 -13.31 -3.65 -14.01
CA SER A 78 -13.29 -3.86 -15.47
C SER A 78 -12.32 -2.92 -16.18
N LEU A 79 -11.96 -1.80 -15.54
CA LEU A 79 -10.99 -0.81 -16.02
C LEU A 79 -9.53 -1.27 -15.85
N ALA A 80 -9.30 -2.39 -15.16
CA ALA A 80 -7.97 -2.97 -14.95
C ALA A 80 -7.90 -4.43 -15.41
N ARG A 81 -6.71 -4.85 -15.84
CA ARG A 81 -6.42 -6.25 -16.19
C ARG A 81 -6.12 -7.05 -14.92
N THR A 82 -7.18 -7.48 -14.23
CA THR A 82 -7.10 -8.21 -12.96
C THR A 82 -6.87 -9.72 -13.09
N GLY A 83 -6.79 -10.26 -14.30
CA GLY A 83 -6.59 -11.70 -14.55
C GLY A 83 -7.72 -12.62 -14.06
N SER A 84 -8.84 -12.07 -13.59
CA SER A 84 -9.94 -12.82 -12.98
C SER A 84 -11.31 -12.17 -13.24
N THR A 85 -12.36 -12.98 -13.21
CA THR A 85 -13.77 -12.56 -13.21
C THR A 85 -14.34 -12.37 -11.80
N TRP A 86 -13.52 -12.56 -10.76
CA TRP A 86 -13.84 -12.34 -9.36
C TRP A 86 -13.09 -11.12 -8.81
N ARG A 87 -13.47 -10.67 -7.60
CA ARG A 87 -12.84 -9.52 -6.95
C ARG A 87 -11.34 -9.79 -6.73
N THR A 88 -10.55 -8.94 -7.35
CA THR A 88 -9.10 -8.66 -7.19
C THR A 88 -8.59 -7.90 -5.96
N ILE A 89 -7.82 -8.37 -4.97
CA ILE A 89 -7.16 -7.46 -3.99
C ILE A 89 -5.63 -7.41 -4.15
N PRO A 90 -4.98 -6.30 -3.75
CA PRO A 90 -5.56 -5.05 -3.24
C PRO A 90 -6.05 -4.10 -4.36
N ASP A 91 -6.57 -2.94 -3.98
CA ASP A 91 -6.93 -1.85 -4.91
C ASP A 91 -5.76 -0.88 -5.15
N VAL A 92 -4.99 -0.62 -4.09
CA VAL A 92 -3.78 0.21 -4.05
C VAL A 92 -2.77 -0.41 -3.09
N GLY A 93 -1.50 -0.06 -3.23
CA GLY A 93 -0.46 -0.43 -2.28
C GLY A 93 0.16 0.79 -1.59
N MET A 94 0.62 0.62 -0.36
CA MET A 94 1.36 1.64 0.40
C MET A 94 2.55 1.00 1.12
N GLN A 95 3.14 1.72 2.06
CA GLN A 95 4.18 1.19 2.92
C GLN A 95 3.62 0.13 3.88
N VAL A 96 4.16 -1.08 3.75
CA VAL A 96 3.88 -2.23 4.62
C VAL A 96 5.07 -2.44 5.55
N GLY A 97 6.30 -2.34 5.05
CA GLY A 97 7.48 -2.66 5.83
C GLY A 97 7.74 -4.16 5.98
N GLY A 98 8.81 -4.51 6.71
CA GLY A 98 9.29 -5.88 6.85
C GLY A 98 10.25 -6.07 8.01
N CYS A 99 10.90 -7.23 8.04
CA CYS A 99 11.85 -7.70 9.04
C CYS A 99 11.32 -7.75 10.49
N PRO A 100 10.18 -8.40 10.79
CA PRO A 100 9.78 -8.65 12.17
C PRO A 100 10.75 -9.61 12.88
N ALA A 101 10.70 -9.66 14.21
CA ALA A 101 11.58 -10.51 15.02
C ALA A 101 11.47 -12.02 14.71
N SER A 102 10.36 -12.48 14.13
CA SER A 102 10.16 -13.87 13.69
C SER A 102 10.57 -14.13 12.24
N ALA A 103 11.14 -13.15 11.53
CA ALA A 103 11.69 -13.34 10.20
C ALA A 103 13.00 -14.16 10.26
N ILE A 104 13.14 -15.12 9.33
CA ILE A 104 14.37 -15.90 9.15
C ILE A 104 15.46 -15.04 8.49
N SER A 105 15.06 -14.16 7.57
CA SER A 105 15.96 -13.31 6.80
C SER A 105 15.23 -12.05 6.36
N CYS A 106 15.97 -10.95 6.32
CA CYS A 106 15.46 -9.63 5.94
C CYS A 106 16.13 -9.13 4.65
N SER A 107 15.39 -8.34 3.88
CA SER A 107 15.88 -7.60 2.72
C SER A 107 16.61 -6.33 3.13
N ALA A 108 17.55 -5.89 2.29
CA ALA A 108 18.22 -4.59 2.46
C ALA A 108 17.26 -3.40 2.31
N ASP A 109 16.10 -3.61 1.69
CA ASP A 109 15.07 -2.59 1.48
C ASP A 109 13.99 -2.61 2.56
N ASP A 110 14.09 -3.50 3.56
CA ASP A 110 13.10 -3.57 4.61
C ASP A 110 13.01 -2.26 5.38
N SER A 111 11.78 -1.90 5.68
CA SER A 111 11.43 -0.61 6.25
C SER A 111 10.38 -0.80 7.33
N SER A 112 10.21 0.20 8.18
CA SER A 112 9.17 0.21 9.22
C SER A 112 8.70 1.64 9.46
N VAL A 113 7.51 1.77 10.04
CA VAL A 113 7.01 3.05 10.51
C VAL A 113 7.23 3.14 12.01
N ILE A 114 7.84 4.25 12.45
CA ILE A 114 7.99 4.55 13.86
C ILE A 114 6.74 5.27 14.34
N THR A 115 6.11 4.75 15.39
CA THR A 115 5.01 5.42 16.08
C THR A 115 5.30 5.60 17.56
N ALA A 116 4.70 6.63 18.16
CA ALA A 116 4.78 6.92 19.57
C ALA A 116 3.54 6.37 20.29
N TYR A 117 3.73 5.53 21.30
CA TYR A 117 2.64 5.08 22.18
C TYR A 117 2.90 5.59 23.60
N GLY A 118 2.05 6.50 24.09
CA GLY A 118 2.10 6.97 25.48
C GLY A 118 3.35 7.81 25.84
N ILE A 119 4.05 8.36 24.84
CA ILE A 119 5.21 9.24 25.06
C ILE A 119 4.78 10.44 25.92
N GLY A 120 5.52 10.68 27.01
CA GLY A 120 5.22 11.73 28.00
C GLY A 120 4.53 11.24 29.28
N ILE A 121 4.02 10.01 29.31
CA ILE A 121 3.45 9.36 30.50
C ILE A 121 4.05 7.96 30.76
N GLY A 122 5.27 7.73 30.28
CA GLY A 122 6.02 6.46 30.47
C GLY A 122 5.93 5.47 29.31
N GLY A 123 5.42 5.89 28.15
CA GLY A 123 5.43 5.09 26.93
C GLY A 123 6.74 5.16 26.13
N ASP A 124 6.76 4.54 24.95
CA ASP A 124 7.96 4.40 24.10
C ASP A 124 7.62 4.49 22.59
N TYR A 125 8.66 4.51 21.76
CA TYR A 125 8.57 4.44 20.31
C TYR A 125 8.63 2.99 19.85
N TYR A 126 7.76 2.65 18.90
CA TYR A 126 7.64 1.29 18.38
C TYR A 126 7.76 1.28 16.87
N GLN A 127 8.47 0.28 16.36
CA GLN A 127 8.49 -0.07 14.93
C GLN A 127 7.23 -0.87 14.61
N LEU A 128 6.45 -0.36 13.67
CA LEU A 128 5.27 -1.01 13.14
C LEU A 128 5.45 -1.33 11.67
N ILE A 129 4.84 -2.45 11.28
CA ILE A 129 4.82 -2.97 9.91
C ILE A 129 3.44 -3.56 9.58
N GLY A 130 3.31 -4.13 8.40
CA GLY A 130 2.11 -4.80 7.92
C GLY A 130 1.15 -3.86 7.21
N THR A 131 0.14 -4.44 6.55
CA THR A 131 -0.94 -3.66 5.91
C THR A 131 -1.76 -2.85 6.94
N SER A 132 -1.59 -3.13 8.23
CA SER A 132 -2.09 -2.33 9.36
C SER A 132 -1.47 -0.94 9.44
N VAL A 133 -0.29 -0.72 8.85
CA VAL A 133 0.33 0.61 8.67
C VAL A 133 -0.13 1.22 7.34
N ALA A 134 -0.14 0.43 6.28
CA ALA A 134 -0.55 0.85 4.94
C ALA A 134 -1.98 1.43 4.90
N SER A 135 -2.92 0.77 5.58
CA SER A 135 -4.33 1.19 5.58
C SER A 135 -4.56 2.59 6.17
N PRO A 136 -4.11 2.91 7.41
CA PRO A 136 -4.28 4.25 7.95
C PRO A 136 -3.48 5.32 7.19
N GLU A 137 -2.34 4.97 6.60
CA GLU A 137 -1.60 5.88 5.71
C GLU A 137 -2.47 6.33 4.52
N PHE A 138 -3.11 5.36 3.84
CA PHE A 138 -4.00 5.67 2.72
C PHE A 138 -5.28 6.40 3.17
N VAL A 139 -5.81 6.07 4.34
CA VAL A 139 -6.97 6.81 4.91
C VAL A 139 -6.62 8.27 5.14
N GLY A 140 -5.41 8.58 5.63
CA GLY A 140 -4.94 9.97 5.75
C GLY A 140 -4.89 10.69 4.40
N ALA A 141 -4.41 10.02 3.35
CA ALA A 141 -4.40 10.55 1.99
C ALA A 141 -5.82 10.80 1.44
N LEU A 142 -6.76 9.88 1.67
CA LEU A 142 -8.16 10.05 1.29
C LEU A 142 -8.85 11.18 2.06
N ALA A 143 -8.54 11.37 3.34
CA ALA A 143 -9.09 12.46 4.14
C ALA A 143 -8.69 13.83 3.59
N LEU A 144 -7.43 13.98 3.12
CA LEU A 144 -6.98 15.20 2.44
C LEU A 144 -7.74 15.44 1.12
N PHE A 145 -7.99 14.37 0.35
CA PHE A 145 -8.80 14.46 -0.86
C PHE A 145 -10.25 14.87 -0.55
N GLU A 146 -10.87 14.25 0.45
CA GLU A 146 -12.22 14.61 0.89
C GLU A 146 -12.26 16.07 1.38
N GLN A 147 -11.25 16.53 2.13
CA GLN A 147 -11.17 17.93 2.54
C GLN A 147 -11.06 18.89 1.34
N GLN A 148 -10.31 18.53 0.31
CA GLN A 148 -10.20 19.32 -0.92
C GLN A 148 -11.54 19.42 -1.66
N LEU A 149 -12.28 18.31 -1.76
CA LEU A 149 -13.63 18.26 -2.34
C LEU A 149 -14.68 18.95 -1.44
N GLY A 150 -14.49 18.87 -0.12
CA GLY A 150 -15.38 19.29 0.95
C GLY A 150 -15.59 20.79 1.08
N LYS A 151 -14.85 21.62 0.33
CA LYS A 151 -15.18 23.05 0.10
C LYS A 151 -16.62 23.26 -0.45
N ARG A 152 -17.32 22.18 -0.83
CA ARG A 152 -18.71 22.19 -1.33
C ARG A 152 -19.66 21.19 -0.63
N ASN A 153 -19.43 20.80 0.64
CA ASN A 153 -20.28 19.82 1.37
C ASN A 153 -20.43 18.47 0.64
N HIS A 154 -19.31 17.82 0.30
CA HIS A 154 -19.30 16.58 -0.47
C HIS A 154 -18.65 15.45 0.32
N ARG A 155 -19.21 14.24 0.21
CA ARG A 155 -18.62 12.98 0.69
C ARG A 155 -18.10 12.18 -0.51
N LEU A 156 -16.89 11.63 -0.42
CA LEU A 156 -16.27 10.90 -1.53
C LEU A 156 -17.05 9.64 -1.95
N GLY A 157 -17.73 8.99 -1.01
CA GLY A 157 -18.36 7.69 -1.24
C GLY A 157 -17.33 6.57 -1.43
N ASN A 158 -17.64 5.57 -2.24
CA ASN A 158 -16.71 4.47 -2.53
C ASN A 158 -15.57 4.94 -3.46
N ALA A 159 -14.37 5.10 -2.89
CA ALA A 159 -13.18 5.58 -3.58
C ALA A 159 -12.72 4.66 -4.72
N ASN A 160 -13.10 3.37 -4.72
CA ASN A 160 -12.62 2.39 -5.71
C ASN A 160 -12.95 2.80 -7.14
N TYR A 161 -14.13 3.40 -7.39
CA TYR A 161 -14.47 3.86 -8.75
C TYR A 161 -13.48 4.91 -9.27
N TYR A 162 -13.09 5.85 -8.41
CA TYR A 162 -12.13 6.89 -8.74
C TYR A 162 -10.74 6.30 -9.01
N LEU A 163 -10.26 5.44 -8.10
CA LEU A 163 -8.92 4.85 -8.17
C LEU A 163 -8.71 4.04 -9.46
N TYR A 164 -9.70 3.25 -9.87
CA TYR A 164 -9.60 2.48 -11.10
C TYR A 164 -9.77 3.35 -12.35
N ALA A 165 -10.57 4.42 -12.30
CA ALA A 165 -10.69 5.35 -13.42
C ALA A 165 -9.37 6.05 -13.72
N VAL A 166 -8.72 6.62 -12.69
CA VAL A 166 -7.41 7.27 -12.87
C VAL A 166 -6.30 6.26 -13.19
N GLY A 167 -6.37 5.04 -12.64
CA GLY A 167 -5.48 3.95 -13.00
C GLY A 167 -5.60 3.54 -14.47
N ALA A 168 -6.81 3.54 -15.02
CA ALA A 168 -7.05 3.30 -16.44
C ALA A 168 -6.55 4.45 -17.32
N LEU A 169 -6.73 5.71 -16.90
CA LEU A 169 -6.17 6.86 -17.61
C LEU A 169 -4.65 6.79 -17.73
N GLN A 170 -3.94 6.50 -16.63
CA GLN A 170 -2.49 6.28 -16.67
C GLN A 170 -2.12 5.12 -17.61
N THR A 171 -2.86 4.02 -17.56
CA THR A 171 -2.64 2.86 -18.44
C THR A 171 -2.79 3.22 -19.92
N LEU A 172 -3.86 3.92 -20.28
CA LEU A 172 -4.12 4.39 -21.65
C LEU A 172 -3.05 5.36 -22.14
N ALA A 173 -2.46 6.15 -21.23
CA ALA A 173 -1.39 7.10 -21.54
C ALA A 173 0.01 6.48 -21.62
N GLY A 174 0.16 5.16 -21.44
CA GLY A 174 1.45 4.47 -21.53
C GLY A 174 1.90 3.76 -20.26
N GLY A 175 1.05 3.65 -19.23
CA GLY A 175 1.35 2.95 -17.99
C GLY A 175 2.50 3.63 -17.24
N THR A 176 3.60 2.91 -17.00
CA THR A 176 4.80 3.50 -16.39
C THR A 176 5.56 4.48 -17.27
N HIS A 177 5.25 4.54 -18.56
CA HIS A 177 5.80 5.53 -19.49
C HIS A 177 4.82 6.68 -19.76
N ALA A 178 3.71 6.76 -19.02
CA ALA A 178 2.79 7.88 -19.13
C ALA A 178 3.50 9.21 -18.85
N PRO A 179 3.05 10.32 -19.47
CA PRO A 179 3.56 11.65 -19.16
C PRO A 179 3.49 11.94 -17.65
N ALA A 180 4.45 12.70 -17.11
CA ALA A 180 4.57 12.92 -15.68
C ALA A 180 3.30 13.46 -14.99
N TRP A 181 2.45 14.19 -15.72
CA TRP A 181 1.18 14.73 -15.22
C TRP A 181 0.04 13.69 -15.16
N LEU A 182 0.22 12.52 -15.78
CA LEU A 182 -0.68 11.34 -15.73
C LEU A 182 -0.10 10.16 -14.93
N GLN A 183 1.07 10.34 -14.31
CA GLN A 183 1.70 9.33 -13.45
C GLN A 183 1.08 9.38 -12.05
N PHE A 184 -0.13 8.83 -11.90
CA PHE A 184 -0.86 8.82 -10.63
C PHE A 184 -0.37 7.73 -9.68
N TYR A 185 0.18 6.64 -10.21
CA TYR A 185 0.68 5.50 -9.48
C TYR A 185 2.12 5.17 -9.87
N HIS A 186 2.93 4.83 -8.88
CA HIS A 186 4.16 4.07 -9.05
C HIS A 186 3.80 2.60 -9.24
N ARG A 187 4.25 2.01 -10.35
CA ARG A 187 3.98 0.61 -10.73
C ARG A 187 5.24 -0.23 -10.94
N ASN A 188 6.41 0.39 -10.84
CA ASN A 188 7.69 -0.29 -10.97
C ASN A 188 8.19 -0.75 -9.60
N ASN A 189 7.45 -1.67 -8.98
CA ASN A 189 7.65 -2.08 -7.59
C ASN A 189 8.02 -3.57 -7.54
N PRO A 190 9.24 -3.94 -7.97
CA PRO A 190 9.62 -5.33 -8.23
C PRO A 190 9.59 -6.19 -6.97
N GLY A 191 9.30 -7.48 -7.17
CA GLY A 191 9.58 -8.57 -6.24
C GLY A 191 8.40 -9.53 -6.02
N TYR A 192 8.32 -10.11 -4.83
CA TYR A 192 7.46 -11.25 -4.52
C TYR A 192 6.85 -11.09 -3.12
N ASN A 193 5.54 -11.36 -2.99
CA ASN A 193 4.84 -11.22 -1.71
C ASN A 193 4.69 -12.54 -0.92
N GLY A 194 5.40 -13.60 -1.32
CA GLY A 194 5.24 -14.93 -0.73
C GLY A 194 4.27 -15.84 -1.49
N VAL A 195 3.46 -15.30 -2.40
CA VAL A 195 2.49 -16.07 -3.22
C VAL A 195 2.60 -15.75 -4.71
N VAL A 196 2.77 -14.48 -5.09
CA VAL A 196 2.79 -14.00 -6.48
C VAL A 196 3.82 -12.89 -6.67
N TYR A 197 4.34 -12.80 -7.89
CA TYR A 197 5.22 -11.72 -8.31
C TYR A 197 4.43 -10.45 -8.66
N ASP A 198 5.09 -9.31 -8.57
CA ASP A 198 4.51 -7.98 -8.85
C ASP A 198 4.20 -7.72 -10.33
N ASP A 199 4.64 -8.58 -11.24
CA ASP A 199 4.28 -8.53 -12.66
C ASP A 199 2.97 -9.28 -12.97
N PHE A 200 2.43 -10.00 -11.99
CA PHE A 200 1.22 -10.81 -12.13
C PHE A 200 -0.03 -10.12 -11.55
N PRO A 201 -1.17 -10.12 -12.27
CA PRO A 201 -1.39 -10.65 -13.62
C PRO A 201 -0.99 -9.67 -14.74
N SER A 202 -0.65 -8.43 -14.39
CA SER A 202 -0.10 -7.46 -15.34
C SER A 202 0.70 -6.40 -14.61
N TYR A 203 1.56 -5.72 -15.35
CA TYR A 203 2.31 -4.59 -14.81
C TYR A 203 1.46 -3.34 -14.49
N ASN A 204 0.22 -3.25 -14.99
CA ASN A 204 -0.70 -2.14 -14.70
C ASN A 204 -1.62 -2.40 -13.50
N TYR A 205 -1.76 -3.66 -13.11
CA TYR A 205 -2.47 -4.10 -11.93
C TYR A 205 -1.88 -5.43 -11.48
N ASN A 206 -1.40 -5.49 -10.23
CA ASN A 206 -0.85 -6.71 -9.64
C ASN A 206 -1.46 -7.03 -8.28
N TYR A 207 -1.25 -8.26 -7.81
CA TYR A 207 -1.82 -8.73 -6.54
C TYR A 207 -1.03 -8.28 -5.31
N VAL A 208 -0.01 -7.43 -5.45
CA VAL A 208 0.76 -6.88 -4.33
C VAL A 208 0.38 -5.42 -4.06
N TYR A 209 0.30 -4.60 -5.11
CA TYR A 209 0.04 -3.16 -5.09
C TYR A 209 -1.28 -2.76 -5.75
N GLY A 210 -2.06 -3.68 -6.31
CA GLY A 210 -3.29 -3.33 -7.03
C GLY A 210 -2.97 -2.44 -8.23
N ASN A 211 -3.60 -1.26 -8.33
CA ASN A 211 -3.30 -0.27 -9.39
C ASN A 211 -1.89 0.36 -9.28
N GLY A 212 -1.17 0.12 -8.18
CA GLY A 212 0.13 0.68 -7.86
C GLY A 212 0.11 1.47 -6.55
N SER A 213 1.27 2.02 -6.17
CA SER A 213 1.41 2.93 -5.04
C SER A 213 1.09 4.37 -5.46
N PRO A 214 0.18 5.09 -4.79
CA PRO A 214 -0.29 6.38 -5.26
C PRO A 214 0.71 7.51 -5.04
N ASP A 215 0.98 8.32 -6.06
CA ASP A 215 1.44 9.70 -5.88
C ASP A 215 0.25 10.53 -5.42
N VAL A 216 0.04 10.63 -4.10
CA VAL A 216 -1.13 11.25 -3.47
C VAL A 216 -1.41 12.66 -4.02
N ARG A 217 -0.35 13.45 -4.31
CA ARG A 217 -0.52 14.82 -4.80
C ARG A 217 -1.05 14.85 -6.22
N LYS A 218 -0.54 13.99 -7.10
CA LYS A 218 -1.05 13.90 -8.48
C LYS A 218 -2.41 13.22 -8.52
N LEU A 219 -2.55 12.11 -7.80
CA LEU A 219 -3.76 11.29 -7.75
C LEU A 219 -4.99 12.12 -7.39
N PHE A 220 -4.87 13.06 -6.45
CA PHE A 220 -5.98 13.88 -5.98
C PHE A 220 -5.95 15.33 -6.49
N GLY A 221 -5.05 15.67 -7.41
CA GLY A 221 -4.94 17.03 -7.95
C GLY A 221 -4.53 18.07 -6.90
N MET A 222 -3.71 17.66 -5.93
CA MET A 222 -3.15 18.50 -4.86
C MET A 222 -1.76 19.07 -5.20
N THR A 223 -1.37 19.10 -6.46
CA THR A 223 -0.04 19.58 -6.88
C THR A 223 0.19 21.07 -6.59
N ALA A 224 -0.89 21.87 -6.53
CA ALA A 224 -0.84 23.28 -6.14
C ALA A 224 -0.72 23.52 -4.62
N TYR A 225 -0.98 22.50 -3.79
CA TYR A 225 -0.87 22.62 -2.34
C TYR A 225 0.59 22.41 -1.91
N GLN A 226 1.03 23.20 -0.94
CA GLN A 226 2.37 23.07 -0.37
C GLN A 226 2.49 21.70 0.30
N ALA A 227 3.58 20.98 0.02
CA ALA A 227 3.88 19.75 0.75
C ALA A 227 4.08 20.08 2.23
N ALA A 228 3.88 19.09 3.11
CA ALA A 228 4.22 19.24 4.52
C ALA A 228 5.64 19.80 4.65
N GLY A 229 5.78 20.84 5.48
CA GLY A 229 7.06 21.48 5.72
C GLY A 229 8.07 20.57 6.42
N VAL A 230 9.24 21.12 6.71
CA VAL A 230 10.26 20.39 7.48
C VAL A 230 9.67 20.07 8.86
N PRO A 231 9.68 18.79 9.32
CA PRO A 231 9.17 18.44 10.65
C PRO A 231 9.77 19.34 11.74
N GLN A 232 8.99 19.65 12.78
CA GLN A 232 9.38 20.53 13.90
C GLN A 232 9.64 21.99 13.47
N THR A 233 8.97 22.45 12.41
CA THR A 233 8.98 23.87 12.01
C THR A 233 7.57 24.43 11.96
N ALA A 234 7.40 25.75 11.91
CA ALA A 234 6.06 26.36 11.82
C ALA A 234 5.22 25.88 10.62
N THR A 235 5.87 25.34 9.58
CA THR A 235 5.22 24.78 8.39
C THR A 235 4.84 23.29 8.53
N ASN A 236 5.27 22.63 9.62
CA ASN A 236 4.97 21.26 10.00
C ASN A 236 5.33 21.07 11.50
N PRO A 237 4.50 21.59 12.41
CA PRO A 237 4.80 21.70 13.84
C PRO A 237 4.89 20.35 14.56
#